data_AF-A0A9J6HB53-F1
#
_entry.id   AF-A0A9J6HB53-F1
#
_cell.length_a   1.000
_cell.length_b   1.000
_cell.length_c   1.000
_cell.angle_alpha   90.00
_cell.angle_beta   90.00
_cell.angle_gamma   90.00
#
_symmetry.space_group_name_H-M   'P 1'
#
loop_
_entity.id
_entity.type
_entity.pdbx_description
1 polymer ?
#
loop_
_entity_poly.entity_id
_entity_poly.type
_entity_poly.pdbx_seq_one_letter_code
_entity_poly.pdbx_strand_id
1 'polypeptide(L)'
;MKMKSPKLYEHLRKDNILRLPSKSTLRPYTVSYWSSFGGSDRILRQLKTKIASIEPYKRHGGLVFEEIKLSEHLSDKKKEMCY
;
A
#
# COMPACT_ATOMS: atom_id res chain seq x y z
N MET A 1 -6.03 8.40 1.99
CA MET A 1 -7.10 8.14 2.97
C MET A 1 -6.60 7.10 3.97
N LYS A 2 -6.41 7.44 5.25
CA LYS A 2 -5.97 6.48 6.27
C LYS A 2 -7.17 5.60 6.66
N MET A 3 -7.48 4.57 5.86
CA MET A 3 -8.55 3.64 6.20
C MET A 3 -8.13 2.80 7.41
N LYS A 4 -8.82 2.97 8.55
CA LYS A 4 -8.54 2.23 9.78
C LYS A 4 -9.05 0.78 9.76
N SER A 5 -10.16 0.52 9.07
CA SER A 5 -10.67 -0.85 8.88
C SER A 5 -11.55 -0.98 7.64
N PRO A 6 -11.60 -2.18 7.01
CA PRO A 6 -12.54 -2.46 5.92
C PRO A 6 -14.01 -2.38 6.35
N LYS A 7 -14.33 -2.74 7.60
CA LYS A 7 -15.70 -2.67 8.14
C LYS A 7 -16.20 -1.23 8.19
N LEU A 8 -15.36 -0.31 8.68
CA LEU A 8 -15.68 1.11 8.74
C LEU A 8 -15.85 1.69 7.33
N TYR A 9 -14.98 1.30 6.39
CA TYR A 9 -15.10 1.73 5.00
C TYR A 9 -16.46 1.35 4.40
N GLU A 10 -16.88 0.09 4.59
CA GLU A 10 -18.17 -0.39 4.10
C GLU A 10 -19.36 0.31 4.76
N HIS A 11 -19.29 0.56 6.07
CA HIS A 11 -20.33 1.31 6.79
C HIS A 11 -20.49 2.73 6.23
N LEU A 12 -19.39 3.48 6.13
CA LEU A 12 -19.39 4.84 5.58
C LEU A 12 -19.93 4.91 4.15
N ARG A 13 -19.66 3.87 3.36
CA ARG A 13 -20.11 3.76 1.97
C ARG A 13 -21.60 3.38 1.87
N LYS A 14 -22.03 2.35 2.58
CA LYS A 14 -23.41 1.81 2.51
C LYS A 14 -24.43 2.78 3.07
N ASP A 15 -24.07 3.46 4.15
CA ASP A 15 -24.96 4.42 4.81
C ASP A 15 -24.89 5.81 4.16
N ASN A 16 -24.21 5.91 3.00
CA ASN A 16 -24.04 7.12 2.20
C ASN A 16 -23.49 8.33 2.98
N ILE A 17 -22.77 8.08 4.09
CA ILE A 17 -22.13 9.12 4.91
C ILE A 17 -21.04 9.82 4.08
N LEU A 18 -20.28 9.04 3.29
CA LEU A 18 -19.28 9.54 2.35
C LEU A 18 -19.44 8.86 1.00
N ARG A 19 -19.24 9.63 -0.09
CA ARG A 19 -19.16 9.09 -1.45
C ARG A 19 -17.85 8.34 -1.63
N LEU A 20 -17.90 7.03 -1.45
CA LEU A 20 -16.72 6.16 -1.50
C LEU A 20 -16.81 5.17 -2.67
N PRO A 21 -15.70 4.94 -3.41
CA PRO A 21 -15.68 3.97 -4.51
C PRO A 21 -15.98 2.55 -4.02
N SER A 22 -16.48 1.70 -4.91
CA SER A 22 -16.71 0.30 -4.57
C SER A 22 -15.39 -0.45 -4.38
N LYS A 23 -15.46 -1.63 -3.74
CA LYS A 23 -14.32 -2.56 -3.69
C LYS A 23 -13.82 -2.95 -5.08
N SER A 24 -14.73 -3.16 -6.04
CA SER A 24 -14.37 -3.47 -7.42
C SER A 24 -13.59 -2.34 -8.08
N THR A 25 -13.96 -1.09 -7.80
CA THR A 25 -13.20 0.08 -8.25
C THR A 25 -11.87 0.20 -7.52
N LEU A 26 -11.78 -0.05 -6.21
CA LEU A 26 -10.53 0.07 -5.46
C LEU A 26 -9.46 -0.95 -5.84
N ARG A 27 -9.87 -2.18 -6.19
CA ARG A 27 -8.96 -3.29 -6.49
C ARG A 27 -7.91 -2.96 -7.56
N PRO A 28 -8.24 -2.49 -8.77
CA PRO A 28 -7.25 -2.15 -9.79
C PRO A 28 -6.27 -1.05 -9.32
N TYR A 29 -6.74 -0.06 -8.55
CA TYR A 29 -5.87 0.96 -7.98
C TYR A 29 -4.85 0.36 -7.00
N THR A 30 -5.27 -0.62 -6.19
CA THR A 30 -4.36 -1.28 -5.23
C THR A 30 -3.38 -2.26 -5.89
N VAL A 31 -3.75 -2.92 -7.00
CA VAL A 31 -2.84 -3.82 -7.73
C VAL A 31 -1.61 -3.08 -8.25
N SER A 32 -1.77 -1.82 -8.68
CA SER A 32 -0.65 -0.98 -9.12
C SER A 32 0.38 -0.67 -8.03
N TYR A 33 0.02 -0.88 -6.75
CA TYR A 33 0.90 -0.68 -5.60
C TYR A 33 1.72 -1.92 -5.22
N TRP A 34 1.51 -3.06 -5.87
CA TRP A 34 2.22 -4.29 -5.53
C TRP A 34 3.72 -4.15 -5.84
N SER A 35 4.56 -4.27 -4.81
CA SER A 35 6.00 -4.49 -4.99
C SER A 35 6.27 -5.97 -5.25
N SER A 36 7.10 -6.27 -6.24
CA SER A 36 7.71 -7.60 -6.40
C SER A 36 8.62 -7.92 -5.21
N PHE A 37 9.05 -9.18 -5.10
CA PHE A 37 10.16 -9.53 -4.21
C PHE A 37 11.39 -8.66 -4.52
N GLY A 38 12.13 -8.29 -3.47
CA GLY A 38 13.25 -7.35 -3.55
C GLY A 38 12.87 -5.90 -3.23
N GLY A 39 13.82 -4.99 -3.42
CA GLY A 39 13.61 -3.56 -3.21
C GLY A 39 12.80 -2.92 -4.34
N SER A 40 11.82 -2.07 -4.00
CA SER A 40 11.06 -1.31 -4.99
C SER A 40 11.77 -0.01 -5.35
N ASP A 41 12.36 0.05 -6.55
CA ASP A 41 13.00 1.28 -7.07
C ASP A 41 12.01 2.46 -7.09
N ARG A 42 10.74 2.20 -7.39
CA ARG A 42 9.68 3.22 -7.35
C ARG A 42 9.54 3.85 -5.97
N ILE A 43 9.55 3.03 -4.91
CA ILE A 43 9.47 3.52 -3.52
C ILE A 43 10.73 4.32 -3.19
N LEU A 44 11.92 3.84 -3.58
CA LEU A 44 13.18 4.55 -3.33
C LEU A 44 13.23 5.92 -4.03
N ARG A 45 12.75 6.03 -5.28
CA ARG A 45 12.66 7.31 -5.99
C ARG A 45 11.69 8.29 -5.31
N GLN A 46 10.53 7.80 -4.89
CA GLN A 46 9.56 8.62 -4.15
C GLN A 46 10.13 9.06 -2.80
N LEU A 47 10.83 8.17 -2.10
CA LEU A 47 11.52 8.48 -0.85
C LEU A 47 12.59 9.56 -1.05
N LYS A 48 13.42 9.45 -2.09
CA LYS A 48 14.42 10.46 -2.45
C LYS A 48 13.79 11.85 -2.67
N THR A 49 12.67 11.89 -3.39
CA THR A 49 11.93 13.14 -3.64
C THR A 49 11.39 13.74 -2.35
N LYS A 50 10.85 12.91 -1.45
CA LYS A 50 10.35 13.34 -0.15
C LYS A 50 11.45 13.82 0.79
N ILE A 51 12.63 13.20 0.76
CA ILE A 51 13.78 13.60 1.58
C ILE A 51 14.41 14.89 1.05
N ALA A 52 14.31 15.18 -0.25
CA ALA A 52 14.84 16.40 -0.84
C ALA A 52 14.21 17.68 -0.22
N SER A 53 12.94 17.63 0.21
CA SER A 53 12.27 18.75 0.87
C SER A 53 12.60 18.87 2.38
N ILE A 54 13.33 17.92 2.94
CA ILE A 54 13.76 17.95 4.35
C ILE A 54 15.09 18.69 4.46
N GLU A 55 15.26 19.46 5.53
CA GLU A 55 16.50 20.17 5.83
C GLU A 55 17.71 19.21 5.93
N PRO A 56 18.90 19.58 5.42
CA PRO A 56 20.05 18.67 5.30
C PRO A 56 20.44 17.95 6.58
N TYR A 57 20.37 18.65 7.72
CA TYR A 57 20.75 18.11 9.03
C TYR A 57 19.78 17.03 9.53
N LYS A 58 18.52 17.05 9.08
CA LYS A 58 17.47 16.07 9.41
C LYS A 58 17.38 14.91 8.41
N ARG A 59 18.24 14.85 7.38
CA ARG A 59 18.21 13.77 6.38
C ARG A 59 18.87 12.48 6.85
N HIS A 60 19.63 12.54 7.94
CA HIS A 60 20.27 11.37 8.54
C HIS A 60 19.21 10.49 9.23
N GLY A 61 19.25 9.20 8.95
CA GLY A 61 18.36 8.21 9.56
C GLY A 61 18.98 6.82 9.48
N GLY A 62 18.52 5.92 10.34
CA GLY A 62 18.88 4.50 10.30
C GLY A 62 17.91 3.71 9.44
N LEU A 63 18.42 2.71 8.72
CA LEU A 63 17.61 1.71 8.05
C LEU A 63 17.57 0.46 8.94
N VAL A 64 16.39 0.16 9.46
CA VAL A 64 16.18 -1.01 10.34
C VAL A 64 15.47 -2.08 9.52
N PHE A 65 16.03 -3.28 9.53
CA PHE A 65 15.46 -4.46 8.90
C PHE A 65 15.17 -5.51 9.96
N GLU A 66 13.98 -6.10 9.87
CA GLU A 66 13.58 -7.25 10.66
C GLU A 66 12.84 -8.25 9.77
N GLU A 67 12.89 -9.51 10.15
CA GLU A 67 12.19 -10.59 9.46
C GLU A 67 10.91 -10.95 10.21
N ILE A 68 9.87 -11.30 9.45
CA ILE A 68 8.59 -11.72 10.01
C ILE A 68 8.37 -13.18 9.64
N LYS A 69 8.14 -14.04 10.64
CA LYS A 69 7.75 -15.44 10.40
C LYS A 69 6.32 -15.48 9.87
N LEU A 70 6.15 -15.98 8.66
CA LEU A 70 4.84 -16.23 8.04
C LEU A 70 4.44 -17.69 8.23
N SER A 71 3.13 -17.95 8.22
CA SER A 71 2.62 -19.33 8.22
C SER A 71 2.93 -20.00 6.88
N GLU A 72 3.48 -21.21 6.92
CA GLU A 72 3.72 -22.03 5.74
C GLU A 72 2.39 -22.44 5.10
N HIS A 73 2.18 -22.02 3.85
CA HIS A 73 1.01 -22.38 3.07
C HIS A 73 1.32 -22.28 1.57
N LEU A 74 0.71 -23.16 0.77
CA LEU A 74 0.76 -23.07 -0.68
C LEU A 74 -0.40 -22.22 -1.19
N SER A 75 -0.10 -21.09 -1.82
CA SER A 75 -1.10 -20.24 -2.47
C SER A 75 -0.90 -20.22 -3.98
N ASP A 76 -1.93 -20.60 -4.73
CA ASP A 76 -1.92 -20.43 -6.18
C ASP A 76 -2.44 -19.02 -6.53
N LYS A 77 -1.59 -18.19 -7.15
CA LYS A 77 -1.96 -16.84 -7.57
C LYS A 77 -2.64 -16.91 -8.93
N LYS A 78 -3.97 -16.98 -8.93
CA LYS A 78 -4.73 -16.67 -10.15
C LYS A 78 -4.54 -15.18 -10.49
N LYS A 79 -3.88 -14.88 -11.61
CA LYS A 79 -3.91 -13.56 -12.23
C LYS A 79 -5.35 -13.30 -12.67
N GLU A 80 -6.11 -12.58 -11.85
CA GLU A 80 -7.37 -12.02 -12.31
C GLU A 80 -7.06 -10.88 -13.29
N MET A 81 -7.18 -11.17 -14.58
CA MET A 81 -7.18 -10.20 -15.66
C MET A 81 -8.31 -9.20 -15.38
N CYS A 82 -7.95 -8.01 -14.92
CA CYS A 82 -8.88 -6.89 -14.85
C CYS A 82 -9.09 -6.40 -16.28
N TYR A 83 -10.27 -6.66 -16.86
CA TYR A 83 -10.77 -5.99 -18.06
C TYR A 83 -11.25 -4.58 -17.71
#